data_AF-A0A1A9WVP7-F1
#
_entry.id   AF-A0A1A9WVP7-F1
#
_cell.length_a   1.000
_cell.length_b   1.000
_cell.length_c   1.000
_cell.angle_alpha   90.00
_cell.angle_beta   90.00
_cell.angle_gamma   90.00
#
_symmetry.space_group_name_H-M   'P 1'
#
loop_
_entity.id
_entity.type
_entity.pdbx_description
1 polymer ?
#
loop_
_entity_poly.entity_id
_entity_poly.type
_entity_poly.pdbx_seq_one_letter_code
_entity_poly.pdbx_strand_id
1 'polypeptide(L)'
;MPRGKYVNHKGRRRHFTSPEELQQQSEEEEDSSSEAESDDEGTDQPGGSKARGAISKSSAKSGKMPTSSEDSDESDEVDRDAKKGVAGLIEIENPNRRLKKVAQKIEHISLDTKPELSRREQKQLEYQKNRRRYEQLRAEGKTAEAKADLARLALIRQQRAEAAAKREAEKKAADEKKNTNDTVASGGSSATNSVLTDTKNKKPAATNSKVL
;
A
#
# COMPACT_ATOMS: atom_id res chain seq x y z
N MET A 1 6.25 -24.25 50.77
CA MET A 1 5.91 -23.23 49.76
C MET A 1 5.79 -23.93 48.42
N PRO A 2 4.63 -23.92 47.74
CA PRO A 2 4.47 -24.66 46.50
C PRO A 2 5.22 -23.93 45.38
N ARG A 3 6.35 -24.47 44.94
CA ARG A 3 7.10 -24.04 43.77
C ARG A 3 6.77 -24.98 42.61
N GLY A 4 5.70 -24.67 41.90
CA GLY A 4 5.38 -25.31 40.62
C GLY A 4 6.17 -24.67 39.48
N LYS A 5 6.64 -25.48 38.53
CA LYS A 5 7.39 -25.05 37.33
C LYS A 5 6.56 -24.19 36.36
N TYR A 6 5.23 -24.23 36.49
CA TYR A 6 4.29 -23.53 35.63
C TYR A 6 3.49 -22.50 36.43
N VAL A 7 3.36 -21.30 35.85
CA VAL A 7 2.55 -20.22 36.40
C VAL A 7 1.08 -20.52 36.11
N ASN A 8 0.27 -20.65 37.16
CA ASN A 8 -1.17 -20.80 37.02
C ASN A 8 -1.78 -19.45 36.64
N HIS A 9 -2.25 -19.33 35.40
CA HIS A 9 -2.87 -18.11 34.87
C HIS A 9 -4.36 -17.98 35.20
N LYS A 10 -4.95 -19.02 35.81
CA LYS A 10 -6.39 -19.05 36.14
C LYS A 10 -6.66 -18.12 37.33
N GLY A 11 -7.50 -17.10 37.11
CA GLY A 11 -7.87 -16.10 38.13
C GLY A 11 -6.99 -14.86 38.16
N ARG A 12 -5.95 -14.75 37.32
CA ARG A 12 -5.16 -13.51 37.18
C ARG A 12 -5.92 -12.51 36.29
N ARG A 13 -5.89 -11.23 36.64
CA ARG A 13 -6.46 -10.15 35.81
C ARG A 13 -5.84 -10.26 34.41
N ARG A 14 -6.70 -10.32 33.39
CA ARG A 14 -6.27 -10.31 31.99
C ARG A 14 -5.88 -8.87 31.67
N HIS A 15 -4.64 -8.66 31.30
CA HIS A 15 -4.19 -7.39 30.75
C HIS A 15 -4.35 -7.49 29.24
N PHE A 16 -5.20 -6.62 28.69
CA PHE A 16 -5.23 -6.38 27.26
C PHE A 16 -4.27 -5.23 27.01
N THR A 17 -3.27 -5.44 26.16
CA THR A 17 -2.40 -4.37 25.71
C THR A 17 -3.26 -3.33 25.02
N SER A 18 -3.04 -2.06 25.36
CA SER A 18 -3.80 -0.99 24.71
C SER A 18 -3.36 -0.90 23.23
N PRO A 19 -4.24 -0.48 22.32
CA PRO A 19 -3.87 -0.33 20.90
C PRO A 19 -2.69 0.64 20.71
N GLU A 20 -2.54 1.61 21.60
CA GLU A 20 -1.42 2.56 21.61
C GLU A 20 -0.10 1.88 22.02
N GLU A 21 -0.12 1.02 23.03
CA GLU A 21 1.06 0.23 23.44
C GLU A 21 1.48 -0.79 22.37
N LEU A 22 0.51 -1.40 21.69
CA LEU A 22 0.79 -2.33 20.59
C LEU A 22 1.46 -1.63 19.41
N GLN A 23 1.02 -0.41 19.10
CA GLN A 23 1.61 0.38 18.02
C GLN A 23 3.04 0.82 18.40
N GLN A 24 3.25 1.25 19.64
CA GLN A 24 4.58 1.63 20.11
C GLN A 24 5.56 0.46 20.11
N GLN A 25 5.10 -0.75 20.48
CA GLN A 25 5.91 -1.97 20.36
C GLN A 25 6.25 -2.31 18.91
N SER A 26 5.30 -2.15 17.98
CA SER A 26 5.60 -2.37 16.55
C SER A 26 6.56 -1.33 15.99
N GLU A 27 6.46 -0.06 16.41
CA GLU A 27 7.39 1.00 15.99
C GLU A 27 8.80 0.73 16.52
N GLU A 28 8.92 0.30 17.78
CA GLU A 28 10.21 -0.10 18.39
C GLU A 28 10.83 -1.37 17.78
N GLU A 29 10.02 -2.27 17.23
CA GLU A 29 10.48 -3.46 16.49
C GLU A 29 10.83 -3.18 15.02
N GLU A 30 10.23 -2.14 14.41
CA GLU A 30 10.53 -1.68 13.05
C GLU A 30 11.81 -0.83 12.98
N ASP A 31 11.96 0.17 13.87
CA ASP A 31 13.27 0.60 14.37
C ASP A 31 13.93 -0.63 15.04
N SER A 32 15.15 -0.70 15.53
CA SER A 32 15.80 -1.99 15.89
C SER A 32 15.96 -3.02 14.75
N SER A 33 14.91 -3.44 14.02
CA SER A 33 15.05 -4.27 12.81
C SER A 33 15.73 -3.46 11.69
N SER A 34 15.40 -2.18 11.53
CA SER A 34 16.05 -1.32 10.53
C SER A 34 17.53 -1.05 10.87
N GLU A 35 17.85 -0.94 12.16
CA GLU A 35 19.20 -0.72 12.68
C GLU A 35 20.05 -1.98 12.56
N ALA A 36 19.47 -3.16 12.80
CA ALA A 36 20.17 -4.43 12.61
C ALA A 36 20.51 -4.73 11.14
N GLU A 37 19.69 -4.24 10.20
CA GLU A 37 19.94 -4.37 8.75
C GLU A 37 20.92 -3.31 8.22
N SER A 38 21.27 -2.28 9.00
CA SER A 38 22.24 -1.25 8.60
C SER A 38 23.70 -1.57 9.00
N ASP A 39 23.94 -2.61 9.81
CA ASP A 39 25.27 -3.05 10.24
C ASP A 39 25.85 -4.24 9.43
N ASP A 40 25.13 -4.76 8.42
CA ASP A 40 25.58 -5.85 7.52
C ASP A 40 25.95 -5.33 6.12
N GLU A 41 26.90 -4.39 6.05
CA GLU A 41 27.62 -4.04 4.81
C GLU A 41 29.13 -4.14 5.07
N GLY A 42 29.67 -5.36 4.94
CA GLY A 42 31.12 -5.55 4.84
C GLY A 42 31.62 -6.93 5.25
N THR A 43 31.59 -7.92 4.34
CA THR A 43 32.74 -8.78 4.00
C THR A 43 32.36 -9.87 2.97
N ASP A 44 32.91 -9.74 1.75
CA ASP A 44 32.97 -10.81 0.76
C ASP A 44 34.16 -11.75 1.03
N GLN A 45 33.92 -13.06 1.28
CA GLN A 45 34.61 -14.22 0.63
C GLN A 45 34.19 -15.59 1.24
N PRO A 46 34.36 -16.71 0.51
CA PRO A 46 33.43 -17.83 0.42
C PRO A 46 33.86 -19.08 1.18
N GLY A 47 32.90 -19.96 1.40
CA GLY A 47 33.16 -21.39 1.60
C GLY A 47 32.37 -21.99 2.75
N GLY A 48 31.51 -22.96 2.45
CA GLY A 48 30.93 -23.82 3.48
C GLY A 48 29.50 -24.27 3.18
N SER A 49 29.38 -25.35 2.42
CA SER A 49 28.16 -26.15 2.35
C SER A 49 27.63 -26.52 3.75
N LYS A 50 26.32 -26.39 4.00
CA LYS A 50 25.40 -27.52 4.30
C LYS A 50 23.97 -27.07 4.68
N ALA A 51 23.02 -27.95 4.28
CA ALA A 51 21.63 -28.08 4.71
C ALA A 51 20.66 -26.95 4.29
N ARG A 52 19.96 -27.04 3.15
CA ARG A 52 18.71 -27.80 2.94
C ARG A 52 17.73 -27.74 4.14
N GLY A 53 16.84 -26.77 4.09
CA GLY A 53 15.58 -26.74 4.84
C GLY A 53 14.49 -26.15 3.96
N ALA A 54 13.81 -27.01 3.21
CA ALA A 54 12.65 -26.65 2.39
C ALA A 54 11.41 -26.50 3.27
N ILE A 55 10.66 -25.41 3.13
CA ILE A 55 9.19 -25.43 3.31
C ILE A 55 8.56 -24.34 2.46
N SER A 56 8.00 -24.79 1.35
CA SER A 56 7.11 -24.05 0.48
C SER A 56 5.66 -24.15 0.97
N LYS A 57 4.86 -23.16 0.58
CA LYS A 57 3.40 -23.19 0.30
C LYS A 57 2.42 -22.93 1.45
N SER A 58 1.98 -21.67 1.46
CA SER A 58 0.60 -21.24 1.13
C SER A 58 -0.56 -22.18 1.49
N SER A 59 -1.48 -21.70 2.33
CA SER A 59 -2.90 -21.93 2.09
C SER A 59 -3.71 -20.71 2.49
N ALA A 60 -4.37 -20.15 1.47
CA ALA A 60 -5.41 -19.16 1.62
C ALA A 60 -6.64 -19.79 2.29
N LYS A 61 -7.22 -19.10 3.27
CA LYS A 61 -8.63 -19.29 3.61
C LYS A 61 -9.29 -17.93 3.77
N SER A 62 -10.09 -17.62 2.77
CA SER A 62 -11.06 -16.55 2.70
C SER A 62 -12.16 -16.68 3.76
N GLY A 63 -12.65 -15.53 4.22
CA GLY A 63 -14.04 -15.32 4.62
C GLY A 63 -14.39 -15.63 6.07
N LYS A 64 -14.48 -14.59 6.90
CA LYS A 64 -15.76 -14.01 7.35
C LYS A 64 -15.49 -12.87 8.35
N MET A 65 -15.79 -11.65 7.93
CA MET A 65 -15.88 -10.48 8.81
C MET A 65 -17.00 -10.70 9.84
N PRO A 66 -16.77 -10.61 11.15
CA PRO A 66 -17.82 -10.17 12.05
C PRO A 66 -17.88 -8.65 11.96
N THR A 67 -19.04 -8.13 11.59
CA THR A 67 -19.40 -6.72 11.71
C THR A 67 -19.15 -6.28 13.16
N SER A 68 -18.34 -5.24 13.35
CA SER A 68 -18.26 -4.51 14.62
C SER A 68 -19.68 -4.05 14.97
N SER A 69 -20.23 -4.67 16.01
CA SER A 69 -21.36 -4.16 16.76
C SER A 69 -20.73 -3.59 18.02
N GLU A 70 -20.50 -2.29 18.00
CA GLU A 70 -20.06 -1.48 19.12
C GLU A 70 -21.18 -1.48 20.17
N ASP A 71 -21.18 -2.45 21.10
CA ASP A 71 -22.06 -2.43 22.29
C ASP A 71 -21.21 -1.97 23.48
N SER A 72 -21.04 -0.66 23.55
CA SER A 72 -20.47 0.05 24.70
C SER A 72 -21.58 0.19 25.75
N ASP A 73 -21.70 -0.81 26.65
CA ASP A 73 -22.60 -0.73 27.81
C ASP A 73 -21.77 -0.37 29.06
N GLU A 74 -21.33 0.89 29.08
CA GLU A 74 -20.78 1.60 30.25
C GLU A 74 -21.76 1.48 31.43
N SER A 75 -21.20 1.20 32.60
CA SER A 75 -21.92 1.03 33.85
C SER A 75 -22.83 2.20 34.19
N ASP A 76 -24.14 1.95 34.19
CA ASP A 76 -25.12 2.65 35.01
C ASP A 76 -26.02 1.60 35.68
N GLU A 77 -25.58 1.09 36.82
CA GLU A 77 -26.41 0.35 37.78
C GLU A 77 -27.41 1.32 38.41
N VAL A 78 -28.48 1.68 37.69
CA VAL A 78 -29.83 2.07 38.19
C VAL A 78 -30.76 2.61 37.08
N ASP A 79 -30.86 2.00 35.89
CA ASP A 79 -32.00 2.24 34.96
C ASP A 79 -31.99 1.30 33.71
N ARG A 80 -31.53 0.04 33.86
CA ARG A 80 -31.40 -0.88 32.71
C ARG A 80 -32.72 -1.52 32.23
N ASP A 81 -33.84 -1.29 32.93
CA ASP A 81 -35.11 -1.95 32.62
C ASP A 81 -36.01 -1.17 31.64
N ALA A 82 -35.76 0.13 31.41
CA ALA A 82 -36.64 0.97 30.57
C ALA A 82 -36.09 1.26 29.15
N LYS A 83 -34.85 0.87 28.85
CA LYS A 83 -34.18 1.23 27.58
C LYS A 83 -34.04 0.10 26.58
N LYS A 84 -34.41 -1.15 26.92
CA LYS A 84 -34.28 -2.31 26.02
C LYS A 84 -35.67 -2.77 25.54
N GLY A 85 -35.88 -2.78 24.22
CA GLY A 85 -37.09 -3.28 23.58
C GLY A 85 -38.26 -2.30 23.50
N VAL A 86 -39.48 -2.85 23.32
CA VAL A 86 -40.74 -2.09 23.10
C VAL A 86 -41.13 -1.22 24.30
N ALA A 87 -40.60 -1.53 25.49
CA ALA A 87 -40.88 -0.79 26.73
C ALA A 87 -40.44 0.69 26.70
N GLY A 88 -39.46 1.05 25.86
CA GLY A 88 -39.04 2.44 25.68
C GLY A 88 -39.96 3.24 24.73
N LEU A 89 -40.81 2.56 23.96
CA LEU A 89 -41.75 3.17 23.00
C LEU A 89 -43.12 3.46 23.63
N ILE A 90 -43.44 2.80 24.75
CA ILE A 90 -44.73 2.94 25.43
C ILE A 90 -44.66 4.13 26.40
N GLU A 91 -45.58 5.07 26.24
CA GLU A 91 -45.74 6.19 27.17
C GLU A 91 -46.33 5.67 28.49
N ILE A 92 -45.53 5.75 29.56
CA ILE A 92 -45.95 5.28 30.90
C ILE A 92 -46.61 6.46 31.64
N GLU A 93 -47.94 6.50 31.66
CA GLU A 93 -48.79 7.45 32.38
C GLU A 93 -48.98 7.10 33.87
N ASN A 94 -47.90 6.74 34.58
CA ASN A 94 -48.01 6.47 36.01
C ASN A 94 -47.88 7.78 36.81
N PRO A 95 -48.93 8.26 37.50
CA PRO A 95 -48.92 9.54 38.22
C PRO A 95 -47.94 9.57 39.41
N ASN A 96 -47.53 8.41 39.93
CA ASN A 96 -46.53 8.31 41.00
C ASN A 96 -45.11 8.12 40.46
N ARG A 97 -44.92 8.05 39.13
CA ARG A 97 -43.61 7.88 38.52
C ARG A 97 -42.85 9.21 38.49
N ARG A 98 -41.79 9.28 39.30
CA ARG A 98 -40.89 10.45 39.34
C ARG A 98 -40.02 10.49 38.08
N LEU A 99 -40.42 11.25 37.06
CA LEU A 99 -39.59 11.51 35.88
C LEU A 99 -38.40 12.42 36.26
N LYS A 100 -37.18 11.99 35.99
CA LYS A 100 -35.98 12.82 36.08
C LYS A 100 -36.07 13.88 34.97
N LYS A 101 -36.29 15.15 35.32
CA LYS A 101 -36.38 16.25 34.34
C LYS A 101 -35.01 16.43 33.69
N VAL A 102 -34.90 16.12 32.39
CA VAL A 102 -33.75 16.48 31.56
C VAL A 102 -33.74 18.02 31.44
N ALA A 103 -32.58 18.64 31.62
CA ALA A 103 -32.42 20.09 31.76
C ALA A 103 -33.06 20.89 30.62
N GLN A 104 -33.61 22.05 30.98
CA GLN A 104 -34.40 22.95 30.14
C GLN A 104 -33.57 23.61 29.02
N LYS A 105 -34.28 24.00 27.95
CA LYS A 105 -33.76 24.50 26.68
C LYS A 105 -32.98 25.81 26.82
N ILE A 106 -31.82 25.85 26.16
CA ILE A 106 -30.91 26.99 26.07
C ILE A 106 -31.32 27.81 24.84
N GLU A 107 -32.31 28.70 24.98
CA GLU A 107 -32.85 29.49 23.84
C GLU A 107 -32.19 30.87 23.67
N HIS A 108 -31.21 31.24 24.51
CA HIS A 108 -30.55 32.57 24.47
C HIS A 108 -29.00 32.50 24.55
N ILE A 109 -28.34 31.81 23.62
CA ILE A 109 -26.89 31.97 23.40
C ILE A 109 -26.69 32.45 21.95
N SER A 110 -26.15 33.65 21.76
CA SER A 110 -25.75 34.18 20.45
C SER A 110 -24.69 33.29 19.81
N LEU A 111 -25.02 32.67 18.67
CA LEU A 111 -24.18 31.71 17.94
C LEU A 111 -23.19 32.36 16.96
N ASP A 112 -23.12 33.70 16.91
CA ASP A 112 -22.34 34.43 15.90
C ASP A 112 -20.83 34.47 16.21
N THR A 113 -20.43 34.12 17.43
CA THR A 113 -19.01 33.95 17.77
C THR A 113 -18.67 32.46 17.68
N LYS A 114 -18.09 32.06 16.54
CA LYS A 114 -17.48 30.73 16.40
C LYS A 114 -16.58 30.49 17.63
N PRO A 115 -16.79 29.40 18.39
CA PRO A 115 -15.97 29.13 19.55
C PRO A 115 -14.51 29.05 19.11
N GLU A 116 -13.68 29.93 19.64
CA GLU A 116 -12.24 29.87 19.44
C GLU A 116 -11.76 28.57 20.08
N LEU A 117 -11.54 27.55 19.24
CA LEU A 117 -10.99 26.27 19.65
C LEU A 117 -9.79 26.52 20.53
N SER A 118 -9.69 25.77 21.64
CA SER A 118 -8.59 25.91 22.58
C SER A 118 -7.26 25.84 21.83
N ARG A 119 -6.24 26.59 22.27
CA ARG A 119 -4.90 26.56 21.64
C ARG A 119 -4.36 25.14 21.44
N ARG A 120 -4.76 24.21 22.31
CA ARG A 120 -4.45 22.78 22.21
C ARG A 120 -5.20 22.11 21.05
N GLU A 121 -6.49 22.38 20.88
CA GLU A 121 -7.33 21.84 19.82
C GLU A 121 -6.93 22.38 18.44
N GLN A 122 -6.55 23.66 18.35
CA GLN A 122 -6.06 24.25 17.11
C GLN A 122 -4.80 23.54 16.60
N LYS A 123 -3.82 23.30 17.48
CA LYS A 123 -2.60 22.57 17.14
C LYS A 123 -2.89 21.13 16.72
N GLN A 124 -3.84 20.46 17.38
CA GLN A 124 -4.22 19.09 17.04
C GLN A 124 -4.89 19.02 15.67
N LEU A 125 -5.78 19.97 15.35
CA LEU A 125 -6.40 20.06 14.02
C LEU A 125 -5.37 20.43 12.94
N GLU A 126 -4.43 21.32 13.24
CA GLU A 126 -3.37 21.69 12.31
C GLU A 126 -2.44 20.48 12.04
N TYR A 127 -2.07 19.74 13.08
CA TYR A 127 -1.30 18.51 12.94
C TYR A 127 -2.04 17.48 12.06
N GLN A 128 -3.34 17.26 12.31
CA GLN A 128 -4.15 16.37 11.47
C GLN A 128 -4.25 16.85 10.02
N LYS A 129 -4.42 18.16 9.79
CA LYS A 129 -4.46 18.74 8.44
C LYS A 129 -3.12 18.58 7.73
N ASN A 130 -2.01 18.83 8.42
CA ASN A 130 -0.66 18.68 7.87
C ASN A 130 -0.35 17.23 7.53
N ARG A 131 -0.74 16.28 8.40
CA ARG A 131 -0.64 14.85 8.13
C ARG A 131 -1.44 14.44 6.89
N ARG A 132 -2.71 14.83 6.80
CA ARG A 132 -3.55 14.56 5.62
C ARG A 132 -2.96 15.16 4.36
N ARG A 133 -2.41 16.37 4.43
CA ARG A 133 -1.75 17.02 3.30
C ARG A 133 -0.50 16.26 2.87
N TYR A 134 0.30 15.78 3.82
CA TYR A 134 1.48 14.95 3.52
C TYR A 134 1.08 13.65 2.83
N GLU A 135 0.07 12.96 3.37
CA GLU A 135 -0.50 11.74 2.77
C GLU A 135 -1.04 12.00 1.35
N GLN A 136 -1.73 13.12 1.14
CA GLN A 136 -2.18 13.55 -0.18
C GLN A 136 -1.01 13.79 -1.14
N LEU A 137 0.02 14.53 -0.72
CA LEU A 137 1.21 14.78 -1.54
C LEU A 137 1.97 13.49 -1.87
N ARG A 138 1.99 12.51 -0.95
CA ARG A 138 2.58 11.19 -1.20
C ARG A 138 1.75 10.42 -2.23
N ALA A 139 0.43 10.41 -2.09
CA ALA A 139 -0.48 9.79 -3.07
C ALA A 139 -0.39 10.45 -4.46
N GLU A 140 -0.22 11.77 -4.51
CA GLU A 140 0.01 12.51 -5.75
C GLU A 140 1.40 12.28 -6.38
N GLY A 141 2.31 11.59 -5.68
CA GLY A 141 3.66 11.37 -6.17
C GLY A 141 4.58 12.59 -6.05
N LYS A 142 4.25 13.56 -5.20
CA LYS A 142 5.01 14.81 -5.06
C LYS A 142 6.10 14.76 -3.99
N THR A 143 5.98 13.88 -3.00
CA THR A 143 7.04 13.64 -2.01
C THR A 143 8.28 13.01 -2.66
N ALA A 144 9.45 13.21 -2.09
CA ALA A 144 10.71 12.67 -2.64
C ALA A 144 10.67 11.14 -2.75
N GLU A 145 10.12 10.47 -1.74
CA GLU A 145 9.89 9.02 -1.70
C GLU A 145 9.01 8.56 -2.86
N ALA A 146 7.83 9.15 -3.02
CA ALA A 146 6.90 8.73 -4.05
C ALA A 146 7.44 9.02 -5.46
N LYS A 147 8.22 10.09 -5.63
CA LYS A 147 8.95 10.35 -6.89
C LYS A 147 9.98 9.27 -7.18
N ALA A 148 10.73 8.81 -6.17
CA ALA A 148 11.69 7.73 -6.33
C ALA A 148 11.00 6.41 -6.70
N ASP A 149 9.88 6.08 -6.06
CA ASP A 149 9.08 4.90 -6.38
C ASP A 149 8.54 4.95 -7.81
N LEU A 150 8.00 6.11 -8.23
CA LEU A 150 7.55 6.32 -9.61
C LEU A 150 8.70 6.19 -10.61
N ALA A 151 9.87 6.75 -10.31
CA ALA A 151 11.06 6.62 -11.15
C ALA A 151 11.52 5.16 -11.27
N ARG A 152 11.51 4.41 -10.17
CA ARG A 152 11.81 2.97 -10.15
C ARG A 152 10.82 2.20 -11.03
N LEU A 153 9.52 2.48 -10.90
CA LEU A 153 8.50 1.85 -11.74
C LEU A 153 8.64 2.24 -13.21
N ALA A 154 9.04 3.48 -13.52
CA ALA A 154 9.30 3.93 -14.89
C ALA A 154 10.47 3.16 -15.52
N LEU A 155 11.57 2.96 -14.80
CA LEU A 155 12.69 2.12 -15.26
C LEU A 155 12.26 0.69 -15.56
N ILE A 156 11.44 0.08 -14.69
CA ILE A 156 10.93 -1.28 -14.92
C ILE A 156 10.03 -1.31 -16.16
N ARG A 157 9.18 -0.29 -16.36
CA ARG A 157 8.34 -0.20 -17.57
C ARG A 157 9.20 -0.07 -18.83
N GLN A 158 10.26 0.75 -18.80
CA GLN A 158 11.21 0.89 -19.91
C GLN A 158 11.90 -0.43 -20.21
N GLN A 159 12.46 -1.11 -19.21
CA GLN A 159 13.12 -2.41 -19.39
C GLN A 159 12.16 -3.47 -19.98
N ARG A 160 10.90 -3.48 -19.54
CA ARG A 160 9.89 -4.39 -20.09
C ARG A 160 9.53 -4.06 -21.55
N ALA A 161 9.37 -2.77 -21.87
CA ALA A 161 9.10 -2.33 -23.23
C ALA A 161 10.27 -2.64 -24.17
N GLU A 162 11.50 -2.37 -23.74
CA GLU A 162 12.71 -2.69 -24.50
C GLU A 162 12.87 -4.21 -24.69
N ALA A 163 12.61 -5.02 -23.67
CA ALA A 163 12.65 -6.48 -23.80
C ALA A 163 11.57 -7.01 -24.75
N ALA A 164 10.36 -6.43 -24.73
CA ALA A 164 9.30 -6.77 -25.68
C ALA A 164 9.69 -6.36 -27.11
N ALA A 165 10.19 -5.14 -27.31
CA ALA A 165 10.66 -4.65 -28.59
C ALA A 165 11.83 -5.48 -29.14
N LYS A 166 12.79 -5.88 -28.29
CA LYS A 166 13.88 -6.79 -28.67
C LYS A 166 13.33 -8.15 -29.12
N ARG A 167 12.39 -8.75 -28.39
CA ARG A 167 11.75 -10.01 -28.81
C ARG A 167 10.97 -9.87 -30.12
N GLU A 168 10.28 -8.76 -30.35
CA GLU A 168 9.56 -8.54 -31.61
C GLU A 168 10.51 -8.34 -32.79
N ALA A 169 11.61 -7.61 -32.60
CA ALA A 169 12.65 -7.44 -33.61
C ALA A 169 13.34 -8.78 -33.95
N GLU A 170 13.66 -9.59 -32.94
CA GLU A 170 14.23 -10.93 -33.14
C GLU A 170 13.26 -11.87 -33.87
N LYS A 171 11.96 -11.82 -33.54
CA LYS A 171 10.93 -12.59 -34.27
C LYS A 171 10.82 -12.15 -35.72
N LYS A 172 10.73 -10.84 -35.99
CA LYS A 172 10.68 -10.31 -37.36
C LYS A 172 11.92 -10.67 -38.17
N ALA A 173 13.11 -10.53 -37.59
CA ALA A 173 14.36 -10.93 -38.24
C ALA A 173 14.44 -12.46 -38.47
N ALA A 174 13.91 -13.27 -37.56
CA ALA A 174 13.83 -14.72 -37.74
C ALA A 174 12.83 -15.11 -38.84
N ASP A 175 11.69 -14.43 -38.93
CA ASP A 175 10.67 -14.66 -39.96
C ASP A 175 11.16 -14.17 -41.33
N GLU A 176 11.84 -13.02 -41.40
CA GLU A 176 12.53 -12.58 -42.63
C GLU A 176 13.59 -13.59 -43.08
N LYS A 177 14.41 -14.12 -42.15
CA LYS A 177 15.39 -15.17 -42.48
C LYS A 177 14.74 -16.46 -42.96
N LYS A 178 13.62 -16.88 -42.37
CA LYS A 178 12.83 -18.03 -42.83
C LYS A 178 12.26 -17.78 -44.21
N ASN A 179 11.64 -16.63 -44.44
CA ASN A 179 11.10 -16.23 -45.74
C ASN A 179 12.19 -16.14 -46.81
N THR A 180 13.40 -15.65 -46.49
CA THR A 180 14.54 -15.66 -47.43
C THR A 180 15.03 -17.07 -47.70
N ASN A 181 15.07 -17.96 -46.71
CA ASN A 181 15.47 -19.36 -46.92
C ASN A 181 14.42 -20.13 -47.73
N ASP A 182 13.12 -19.88 -47.51
CA ASP A 182 12.01 -20.49 -48.24
C ASP A 182 11.94 -19.99 -49.70
N THR A 183 12.26 -18.70 -49.95
CA THR A 183 12.38 -18.16 -51.32
C THR A 183 13.61 -18.66 -52.06
N VAL A 184 14.75 -18.87 -51.38
CA VAL A 184 15.94 -19.50 -51.97
C VAL A 184 15.71 -21.01 -52.24
N ALA A 185 14.93 -21.69 -51.40
CA ALA A 185 14.56 -23.10 -51.62
C ALA A 185 13.54 -23.30 -52.76
N SER A 186 12.65 -22.33 -53.02
CA SER A 186 11.69 -22.37 -54.15
C SER A 186 12.23 -21.77 -55.46
N GLY A 187 13.24 -20.88 -55.38
CA GLY A 187 13.89 -20.24 -56.54
C GLY A 187 14.96 -21.09 -57.25
N GLY A 188 15.31 -22.27 -56.72
CA GLY A 188 16.28 -23.21 -57.34
C GLY A 188 15.83 -23.86 -58.65
N SER A 189 14.73 -23.43 -59.26
CA SER A 189 14.18 -24.01 -60.50
C SER A 189 13.81 -22.99 -61.58
N SER A 190 14.36 -21.76 -61.59
CA SER A 190 14.13 -20.84 -62.70
C SER A 190 15.18 -19.72 -62.83
N ALA A 191 15.88 -19.73 -63.97
CA ALA A 191 16.47 -18.59 -64.68
C ALA A 191 17.93 -18.19 -64.36
N THR A 192 18.85 -18.85 -65.07
CA THR A 192 20.00 -18.20 -65.71
C THR A 192 19.52 -17.27 -66.83
N ASN A 193 19.70 -15.96 -66.69
CA ASN A 193 20.03 -14.98 -67.76
C ASN A 193 19.74 -13.55 -67.28
N SER A 194 20.76 -12.70 -67.16
CA SER A 194 20.94 -11.50 -67.99
C SER A 194 21.86 -10.44 -67.35
N VAL A 195 23.05 -10.30 -67.96
CA VAL A 195 23.67 -9.04 -68.42
C VAL A 195 24.13 -7.99 -67.38
N LEU A 196 25.47 -7.90 -67.27
CA LEU A 196 26.28 -6.72 -66.95
C LEU A 196 25.73 -5.42 -67.57
N THR A 197 25.59 -4.34 -66.79
CA THR A 197 26.05 -3.00 -67.20
C THR A 197 26.33 -2.08 -66.00
N ASP A 198 27.59 -1.67 -65.93
CA ASP A 198 28.14 -0.34 -65.64
C ASP A 198 27.90 0.39 -64.31
N THR A 199 29.00 0.42 -63.54
CA THR A 199 29.36 1.43 -62.54
C THR A 199 29.60 2.80 -63.19
N LYS A 200 28.77 3.81 -62.87
CA LYS A 200 29.16 5.22 -63.00
C LYS A 200 28.83 6.02 -61.74
N ASN A 201 29.91 6.26 -61.00
CA ASN A 201 30.16 7.24 -59.97
C ASN A 201 29.31 8.52 -60.09
N LYS A 202 28.43 8.80 -59.12
CA LYS A 202 27.78 10.10 -58.96
C LYS A 202 27.96 10.60 -57.53
N LYS A 203 29.02 11.37 -57.29
CA LYS A 203 29.23 12.15 -56.05
C LYS A 203 27.99 13.03 -55.79
N PRO A 204 27.44 13.07 -54.57
CA PRO A 204 26.52 14.13 -54.18
C PRO A 204 27.34 15.37 -53.75
N ALA A 205 27.08 16.50 -54.40
CA ALA A 205 27.57 17.80 -53.99
C ALA A 205 26.84 18.24 -52.70
N ALA A 206 27.59 18.49 -51.63
CA ALA A 206 27.08 19.11 -50.42
C ALA A 206 27.02 20.63 -50.62
N THR A 207 25.81 21.17 -50.68
CA THR A 207 25.54 22.61 -50.59
C THR A 207 25.34 23.00 -49.13
N ASN A 208 26.01 24.08 -48.72
CA ASN A 208 25.98 24.72 -47.41
C ASN A 208 24.57 25.15 -46.97
N SER A 209 24.25 24.96 -45.69
CA SER A 209 23.31 25.82 -44.96
C SER A 209 23.73 25.94 -43.50
N LYS A 210 24.63 26.89 -43.23
CA LYS A 210 24.94 27.41 -41.90
C LYS A 210 23.93 28.53 -41.64
N VAL A 211 22.91 28.24 -40.84
CA VAL A 211 21.92 29.22 -40.39
C VAL A 211 22.50 29.94 -39.17
N LEU A 212 22.43 31.28 -39.22
CA LEU A 212 22.72 32.22 -38.13
C LEU A 212 21.67 32.13 -37.04
#